data_AF-A0A520XFP1-F1
#
_entry.id   AF-A0A520XFP1-F1
#
_cell.length_a   1.000
_cell.length_b   1.000
_cell.length_c   1.000
_cell.angle_alpha   90.00
_cell.angle_beta   90.00
_cell.angle_gamma   90.00
#
_symmetry.space_group_name_H-M   'P 1'
#
loop_
_entity.id
_entity.type
_entity.pdbx_description
1 polymer ?
#
loop_
_entity_poly.entity_id
_entity_poly.type
_entity_poly.pdbx_seq_one_letter_code
_entity_poly.pdbx_strand_id
1 'polypeptide(L)'
;MSYLSHALSFINLFYVLVVLGAIIMFANMIVAASLRKRIPGGFVGKWLAIMWVFMFFFFIAEAGAFFFISSLNNIDLSYFLIGSVLFFGSIFVGVVNRFIFHLIRELEIHK
;
A
#
# COMPACT_ATOMS: atom_id res chain seq x y z
N MET A 1 26.14 9.11 -23.27
CA MET A 1 25.00 8.31 -22.78
C MET A 1 24.56 8.91 -21.46
N SER A 2 23.34 9.46 -21.43
CA SER A 2 22.88 10.38 -20.40
C SER A 2 22.53 9.67 -19.08
N TYR A 3 22.68 10.36 -17.95
CA TYR A 3 22.24 9.89 -16.63
C TYR A 3 20.77 9.39 -16.60
N LEU A 4 19.94 9.84 -17.54
CA LEU A 4 18.59 9.37 -17.79
C LEU A 4 18.51 7.88 -18.16
N SER A 5 19.47 7.33 -18.92
CA SER A 5 19.44 5.91 -19.31
C SER A 5 19.81 4.97 -18.17
N HIS A 6 20.60 5.43 -17.19
CA HIS A 6 20.89 4.67 -15.97
C HIS A 6 19.75 4.75 -14.96
N ALA A 7 19.03 5.87 -14.88
CA ALA A 7 17.86 6.03 -13.99
C ALA A 7 16.65 5.17 -14.41
N LEU A 8 16.52 4.84 -15.71
CA LEU A 8 15.42 4.07 -16.29
C LEU A 8 15.67 2.54 -16.34
N SER A 9 16.57 2.00 -15.51
CA SER A 9 16.69 0.54 -15.39
C SER A 9 15.45 -0.04 -14.67
N PHE A 10 15.03 -1.25 -15.05
CA PHE A 10 13.88 -1.91 -14.42
C PHE A 10 14.05 -2.11 -12.91
N ILE A 11 15.30 -2.27 -12.45
CA ILE A 11 15.68 -2.36 -11.04
C ILE A 11 15.41 -1.02 -10.33
N ASN A 12 15.82 0.11 -10.92
CA ASN A 12 15.59 1.43 -10.33
C ASN A 12 14.09 1.77 -10.30
N LEU A 13 13.35 1.42 -11.36
CA LEU A 13 11.89 1.55 -11.37
C LEU A 13 11.21 0.73 -10.29
N PHE A 14 11.66 -0.51 -10.06
CA PHE A 14 11.16 -1.33 -8.96
C PHE A 14 11.34 -0.63 -7.61
N TYR A 15 12.54 -0.14 -7.32
CA TYR A 15 12.80 0.54 -6.04
C TYR A 15 11.93 1.79 -5.87
N VAL A 16 11.77 2.59 -6.92
CA VAL A 16 10.90 3.77 -6.88
C VAL A 16 9.45 3.38 -6.62
N LEU A 17 8.92 2.37 -7.32
CA LEU A 17 7.54 1.90 -7.16
C LEU A 17 7.29 1.34 -5.76
N VAL A 18 8.21 0.55 -5.23
CA VAL A 18 8.09 -0.04 -3.90
C VAL A 18 8.20 1.01 -2.80
N VAL A 19 9.13 1.97 -2.90
CA VAL A 19 9.26 3.05 -1.92
C VAL A 19 8.02 3.95 -1.93
N LEU A 20 7.52 4.33 -3.11
CA LEU A 20 6.28 5.09 -3.23
C LEU A 20 5.08 4.31 -2.70
N GLY A 21 4.99 3.02 -3.03
CA GLY A 21 3.98 2.10 -2.52
C GLY A 21 3.96 2.08 -0.99
N ALA A 22 5.13 1.87 -0.38
CA ALA A 22 5.28 1.84 1.08
C ALA A 22 4.88 3.15 1.75
N ILE A 23 5.22 4.31 1.16
CA ILE A 23 4.81 5.62 1.66
C ILE A 23 3.28 5.76 1.61
N ILE A 24 2.66 5.39 0.49
CA ILE A 24 1.20 5.43 0.30
C ILE A 24 0.51 4.48 1.30
N MET A 25 1.01 3.26 1.44
CA MET A 25 0.47 2.27 2.36
C MET A 25 0.57 2.76 3.81
N PHE A 26 1.71 3.33 4.20
CA PHE A 26 1.88 3.89 5.53
C PHE A 26 0.91 5.05 5.81
N ALA A 27 0.72 5.96 4.84
CA ALA A 27 -0.28 7.01 4.95
C ALA A 27 -1.71 6.44 5.11
N ASN A 28 -2.05 5.42 4.32
CA ASN A 28 -3.32 4.70 4.42
C ASN A 28 -3.53 4.03 5.78
N MET A 29 -2.47 3.45 6.35
CA MET A 29 -2.52 2.87 7.69
C MET A 29 -2.81 3.91 8.77
N ILE A 30 -2.25 5.13 8.66
CA ILE A 30 -2.54 6.22 9.60
C ILE A 30 -4.01 6.63 9.51
N VAL A 31 -4.55 6.76 8.30
CA VAL A 31 -5.97 7.09 8.07
C VAL A 31 -6.86 5.99 8.65
N ALA A 32 -6.57 4.73 8.36
CA ALA A 32 -7.32 3.58 8.89
C ALA A 32 -7.26 3.50 10.42
N ALA A 33 -6.11 3.79 11.02
CA ALA A 33 -5.96 3.86 12.48
C ALA A 33 -6.80 4.99 13.09
N SER A 34 -6.85 6.16 12.42
CA SER A 34 -7.69 7.29 12.84
C SER A 34 -9.18 6.94 12.78
N LEU A 35 -9.62 6.28 11.71
CA LEU A 35 -11.00 5.78 11.55
C LEU A 35 -11.38 4.77 12.63
N ARG A 36 -10.48 3.83 12.92
CA ARG A 36 -10.68 2.84 13.99
C ARG A 36 -10.87 3.48 15.37
N LYS A 37 -10.15 4.56 15.67
CA LYS A 37 -10.30 5.30 16.94
C LYS A 37 -11.65 6.01 17.05
N ARG A 38 -12.23 6.47 15.93
CA ARG A 38 -13.53 7.15 15.89
C ARG A 38 -14.72 6.20 16.04
N ILE A 39 -14.59 4.97 15.57
CA ILE A 39 -15.66 3.95 15.64
C ILE A 39 -15.17 2.75 16.46
N PRO A 40 -14.96 2.92 17.78
CA PRO A 40 -14.54 1.82 18.64
C PRO A 40 -15.71 0.86 18.84
N GLY A 41 -15.66 -0.30 18.18
CA GLY A 41 -16.62 -1.39 18.37
C GLY A 41 -17.67 -1.53 17.26
N GLY A 42 -18.54 -2.55 17.39
CA GLY A 42 -19.53 -2.92 16.36
C GLY A 42 -18.96 -3.76 15.20
N PHE A 43 -19.83 -4.13 14.26
CA PHE A 43 -19.46 -4.93 13.07
C PHE A 43 -18.40 -4.21 12.22
N VAL A 44 -18.61 -2.92 11.94
CA VAL A 44 -17.71 -2.08 11.11
C VAL A 44 -16.32 -1.92 11.76
N GLY A 45 -16.25 -1.68 13.07
CA GLY A 45 -14.98 -1.54 13.78
C GLY A 45 -14.11 -2.80 13.77
N LYS A 46 -14.72 -4.01 13.79
CA LYS A 46 -14.00 -5.28 13.66
C LYS A 46 -13.38 -5.44 12.27
N TRP A 47 -14.13 -5.11 11.20
CA TRP A 47 -13.62 -5.16 9.83
C TRP A 47 -12.52 -4.12 9.58
N LEU A 48 -12.63 -2.92 10.15
CA LEU A 48 -11.57 -1.91 10.11
C LEU A 48 -10.28 -2.41 10.77
N ALA A 49 -10.37 -3.15 11.88
CA ALA A 49 -9.20 -3.74 12.53
C ALA A 49 -8.54 -4.81 11.66
N ILE A 50 -9.34 -5.69 11.03
CA ILE A 50 -8.84 -6.70 10.09
C ILE A 50 -8.16 -6.02 8.90
N MET A 51 -8.81 -5.02 8.31
CA MET A 51 -8.27 -4.26 7.18
C MET A 51 -6.93 -3.60 7.54
N TRP A 52 -6.83 -3.01 8.73
CA TRP A 52 -5.58 -2.42 9.22
C TRP A 52 -4.45 -3.45 9.34
N VAL A 53 -4.75 -4.66 9.83
CA VAL A 53 -3.77 -5.77 9.91
C VAL A 53 -3.30 -6.20 8.51
N PHE A 54 -4.21 -6.30 7.54
CA PHE A 54 -3.82 -6.60 6.15
C PHE A 54 -2.94 -5.50 5.54
N MET A 55 -3.25 -4.23 5.79
CA MET A 55 -2.38 -3.12 5.36
C MET A 55 -0.99 -3.21 5.97
N PHE A 56 -0.88 -3.58 7.25
CA PHE A 56 0.40 -3.76 7.91
C PHE A 56 1.23 -4.88 7.28
N PHE A 57 0.62 -6.03 6.98
CA PHE A 57 1.32 -7.10 6.27
C PHE A 57 1.73 -6.69 4.85
N PHE A 58 0.89 -5.92 4.16
CA PHE A 58 1.21 -5.43 2.82
C PHE A 58 2.38 -4.42 2.87
N PHE A 59 2.38 -3.52 3.86
CA PHE A 59 3.49 -2.61 4.11
C PHE A 59 4.80 -3.37 4.39
N ILE A 60 4.75 -4.44 5.20
CA ILE A 60 5.90 -5.31 5.43
C ILE A 60 6.34 -6.00 4.13
N ALA A 61 5.39 -6.45 3.30
CA ALA A 61 5.72 -7.07 2.02
C ALA A 61 6.44 -6.08 1.08
N GLU A 62 6.00 -4.82 1.03
CA GLU A 62 6.68 -3.76 0.26
C GLU A 62 8.07 -3.44 0.83
N ALA A 63 8.17 -3.20 2.14
CA ALA A 63 9.45 -2.93 2.80
C ALA A 63 10.41 -4.13 2.70
N GLY A 64 9.90 -5.36 2.80
CA GLY A 64 10.65 -6.59 2.66
C GLY A 64 11.11 -6.84 1.22
N ALA A 65 10.26 -6.52 0.24
CA ALA A 65 10.61 -6.62 -1.18
C ALA A 65 11.87 -5.82 -1.51
N PHE A 66 12.14 -4.71 -0.81
CA PHE A 66 13.39 -3.95 -0.93
C PHE A 66 14.66 -4.80 -0.66
N PHE A 67 14.60 -5.72 0.32
CA PHE A 67 15.74 -6.55 0.73
C PHE A 67 15.86 -7.86 -0.06
N PHE A 68 14.73 -8.48 -0.41
CA PHE A 68 14.74 -9.79 -1.10
C PHE A 68 15.01 -9.68 -2.60
N ILE A 69 14.88 -8.48 -3.18
CA ILE A 69 15.04 -8.26 -4.62
C ILE A 69 16.45 -8.58 -5.12
N SER A 70 17.49 -8.32 -4.31
CA SER A 70 18.88 -8.58 -4.69
C SER A 70 19.22 -10.07 -4.81
N SER A 71 18.34 -10.95 -4.34
CA SER A 71 18.49 -12.42 -4.42
C SER A 71 17.89 -13.01 -5.70
N LEU A 72 17.07 -12.25 -6.43
CA LEU A 72 16.48 -12.70 -7.69
C LEU A 72 17.52 -12.56 -8.81
N ASN A 73 17.97 -13.68 -9.36
CA ASN A 73 18.94 -13.66 -10.47
C ASN A 73 18.25 -13.20 -11.77
N ASN A 74 18.53 -11.98 -12.22
CA ASN A 74 18.37 -11.47 -13.60
C ASN A 74 17.05 -11.76 -14.31
N ILE A 75 15.90 -11.46 -13.69
CA ILE A 75 14.63 -11.38 -14.42
C ILE A 75 14.11 -9.93 -14.37
N ASP A 76 14.63 -9.09 -15.25
CA ASP A 76 14.32 -7.65 -15.32
C ASP A 76 12.81 -7.36 -15.40
N LEU A 77 12.08 -8.18 -16.15
CA LEU A 77 10.62 -8.05 -16.28
C LEU A 77 9.90 -8.38 -14.96
N SER A 78 10.40 -9.33 -14.17
CA SER A 78 9.80 -9.68 -12.88
C SER A 78 9.91 -8.55 -11.88
N TYR A 79 11.02 -7.81 -11.87
CA TYR A 79 11.17 -6.62 -11.02
C TYR A 79 10.09 -5.58 -11.32
N PHE A 80 9.90 -5.27 -12.60
CA PHE A 80 8.89 -4.32 -13.00
C PHE A 80 7.47 -4.77 -12.63
N LEU A 81 7.14 -6.04 -12.88
CA LEU A 81 5.82 -6.60 -12.57
C LEU A 81 5.54 -6.63 -11.07
N ILE A 82 6.49 -7.10 -10.26
CA ILE A 82 6.35 -7.16 -8.80
C ILE A 82 6.18 -5.74 -8.24
N GLY A 83 7.04 -4.80 -8.65
CA GLY A 83 6.97 -3.40 -8.21
C GLY A 83 5.64 -2.76 -8.60
N SER A 84 5.15 -3.02 -9.80
CA SER A 84 3.85 -2.53 -10.27
C SER A 84 2.69 -3.09 -9.46
N VAL A 85 2.66 -4.42 -9.21
CA VAL A 85 1.59 -5.07 -8.42
C VAL A 85 1.55 -4.52 -6.99
N LEU A 86 2.71 -4.37 -6.35
CA LEU A 86 2.80 -3.80 -5.01
C LEU A 86 2.30 -2.35 -4.99
N PHE A 87 2.81 -1.51 -5.88
CA PHE A 87 2.40 -0.11 -5.99
C PHE A 87 0.90 0.06 -6.25
N PHE A 88 0.32 -0.71 -7.18
CA PHE A 88 -1.12 -0.69 -7.44
C PHE A 88 -1.93 -1.20 -6.25
N GLY A 89 -1.43 -2.20 -5.51
CA GLY A 89 -2.05 -2.65 -4.27
C GLY A 89 -2.16 -1.52 -3.23
N SER A 90 -1.11 -0.72 -3.10
CA SER A 90 -1.09 0.45 -2.20
C SER A 90 -2.07 1.55 -2.60
N ILE A 91 -2.21 1.82 -3.90
CA ILE A 91 -3.24 2.74 -4.41
C ILE A 91 -4.65 2.18 -4.16
N PHE A 92 -4.87 0.90 -4.45
CA PHE A 92 -6.16 0.24 -4.27
C PHE A 92 -6.64 0.32 -2.83
N VAL A 93 -5.76 0.03 -1.87
CA VAL A 93 -6.05 0.20 -0.43
C VAL A 93 -6.47 1.64 -0.11
N GLY A 94 -5.84 2.64 -0.73
CA GLY A 94 -6.23 4.04 -0.55
C GLY A 94 -7.66 4.33 -1.04
N VAL A 95 -8.05 3.75 -2.18
CA VAL A 95 -9.42 3.84 -2.68
C VAL A 95 -10.40 3.17 -1.72
N VAL A 96 -10.09 1.96 -1.23
CA VAL A 96 -10.92 1.23 -0.26
C VAL A 96 -11.08 2.02 1.03
N ASN A 97 -10.00 2.58 1.58
CA ASN A 97 -10.06 3.44 2.77
C ASN A 97 -10.97 4.64 2.55
N ARG A 98 -10.86 5.29 1.39
CA ARG A 98 -11.69 6.46 1.06
C ARG A 98 -13.16 6.06 0.91
N PHE A 99 -13.45 4.91 0.31
CA PHE A 99 -14.80 4.38 0.19
C PHE A 99 -15.41 4.07 1.56
N ILE A 100 -14.67 3.38 2.44
CA ILE A 100 -15.12 3.08 3.80
C ILE A 100 -15.35 4.37 4.60
N PHE A 101 -14.48 5.37 4.47
CA PHE A 101 -14.69 6.68 5.08
C PHE A 101 -16.01 7.33 4.64
N HIS A 102 -16.35 7.29 3.35
CA HIS A 102 -17.62 7.83 2.85
C HIS A 102 -18.81 7.04 3.39
N LEU A 103 -18.76 5.71 3.35
CA LEU A 103 -19.82 4.85 3.91
C LEU A 103 -20.07 5.12 5.39
N ILE A 104 -19.00 5.23 6.19
CA ILE A 104 -19.09 5.57 7.61
C ILE A 104 -19.83 6.91 7.78
N ARG A 105 -19.44 7.92 7.00
CA ARG A 105 -20.01 9.26 7.11
C ARG A 105 -21.48 9.28 6.71
N GLU A 106 -21.87 8.53 5.68
CA GLU A 106 -23.27 8.39 5.28
C GLU A 106 -24.12 7.69 6.34
N LEU A 107 -23.58 6.64 6.97
CA LEU A 107 -24.25 5.90 8.05
C LEU A 107 -24.43 6.74 9.33
N GLU A 108 -23.48 7.63 9.65
CA GLU A 108 -23.61 8.56 10.78
C GLU A 108 -24.70 9.62 10.55
N ILE A 109 -24.92 10.05 9.30
CA ILE A 109 -25.97 11.05 8.96
C ILE A 109 -27.39 10.47 9.12
N HIS A 110 -27.54 9.15 9.03
CA HIS A 110 -28.83 8.45 9.09
C HIS A 110 -29.17 7.92 10.50
N LYS A 111 -28.42 8.34 11.52
CA LYS A 111 -28.61 7.95 12.92
C LYS A 111 -29.23 9.08 13.73
#